data_AF-A0A6L7TV00-F1
#
_entry.id   AF-A0A6L7TV00-F1
#
_cell.length_a   1.000
_cell.length_b   1.000
_cell.length_c   1.000
_cell.angle_alpha   90.00
_cell.angle_beta   90.00
_cell.angle_gamma   90.00
#
_symmetry.space_group_name_H-M   'P 1'
#
loop_
_entity.id
_entity.type
_entity.pdbx_description
1 polymer ?
#
loop_
_entity_poly.entity_id
_entity_poly.type
_entity_poly.pdbx_seq_one_letter_code
_entity_poly.pdbx_strand_id
1 'polypeptide(L)'
;MTQRFILDENVFIFAQLETDVGGEPDPTCLDLLQGILDICHPIVFDPVLYGKIQHQLNHPAHQRRGFDSAILRTLGQAIFRPGKLEYLEESPPFAGETDIPQGSQDDKFIVWLAVESGATLVTADEALRDDLASSSIQTRHGLNVLSPEGALASL
;
A
#
# COMPACT_ATOMS: atom_id res chain seq x y z
N MET A 1 19.77 4.14 0.34
CA MET A 1 19.40 3.46 -0.91
C MET A 1 17.93 3.71 -1.11
N THR A 2 17.49 4.23 -2.26
CA THR A 2 16.06 4.59 -2.44
C THR A 2 15.26 3.34 -2.77
N GLN A 3 14.42 2.92 -1.84
CA GLN A 3 13.42 1.86 -2.01
C GLN A 3 12.09 2.44 -2.50
N ARG A 4 11.33 1.65 -3.26
CA ARG A 4 9.98 1.98 -3.74
C ARG A 4 8.96 1.21 -2.92
N PHE A 5 7.86 1.85 -2.55
CA PHE A 5 6.79 1.22 -1.78
C PHE A 5 5.47 1.27 -2.54
N ILE A 6 4.70 0.20 -2.45
CA ILE A 6 3.26 0.22 -2.74
C ILE A 6 2.56 -0.01 -1.43
N LEU A 7 1.67 0.91 -1.09
CA LEU A 7 0.84 0.79 0.11
C LEU A 7 -0.54 0.34 -0.33
N ASP A 8 -1.03 -0.72 0.29
CA ASP A 8 -2.39 -1.21 0.12
C ASP A 8 -3.41 -0.21 0.72
N GLU A 9 -4.67 -0.31 0.29
CA GLU A 9 -5.79 0.52 0.75
C GLU A 9 -5.96 0.47 2.27
N ASN A 10 -5.83 -0.72 2.85
CA ASN A 10 -5.97 -0.92 4.29
C ASN A 10 -4.93 -0.10 5.10
N VAL A 11 -3.70 0.06 4.59
CA VAL A 11 -2.67 0.89 5.21
C VAL A 11 -3.12 2.35 5.25
N PHE A 12 -3.71 2.86 4.18
CA PHE A 12 -4.24 4.23 4.16
C PHE A 12 -5.45 4.40 5.08
N ILE A 13 -6.34 3.42 5.13
CA ILE A 13 -7.51 3.42 6.02
C ILE A 13 -7.05 3.45 7.48
N PHE A 14 -6.13 2.58 7.87
CA PHE A 14 -5.59 2.52 9.23
C PHE A 14 -4.77 3.76 9.58
N ALA A 15 -4.03 4.35 8.64
CA ALA A 15 -3.37 5.64 8.84
C ALA A 15 -4.39 6.78 9.09
N GLN A 16 -5.54 6.75 8.42
CA GLN A 16 -6.60 7.75 8.57
C GLN A 16 -7.35 7.60 9.90
N LEU A 17 -7.56 6.37 10.35
CA LEU A 17 -8.24 6.05 11.60
C LEU A 17 -7.30 6.14 12.82
N GLU A 18 -6.00 5.93 12.61
CA GLU A 18 -4.95 5.67 13.62
C GLU A 18 -5.35 4.52 14.55
N THR A 19 -5.79 3.43 13.92
CA THR A 19 -6.15 2.19 14.60
C THR A 19 -5.58 0.98 13.86
N ASP A 20 -5.41 -0.12 14.57
CA ASP A 20 -5.08 -1.42 14.00
C ASP A 20 -6.32 -2.12 13.40
N VAL A 21 -6.12 -3.38 12.95
CA VAL A 21 -7.19 -4.25 12.43
C VAL A 21 -8.27 -4.55 13.48
N GLY A 22 -7.92 -4.54 14.76
CA GLY A 22 -8.83 -4.74 15.90
C GLY A 22 -9.61 -3.48 16.29
N GLY A 23 -9.27 -2.32 15.72
CA GLY A 23 -9.83 -1.02 16.07
C GLY A 23 -9.19 -0.38 17.31
N GLU A 24 -8.09 -0.95 17.80
CA GLU A 24 -7.33 -0.38 18.92
C GLU A 24 -6.42 0.75 18.42
N PRO A 25 -6.14 1.78 19.23
CA PRO A 25 -5.28 2.89 18.83
C PRO A 25 -3.88 2.42 18.40
N ASP A 26 -3.51 2.72 17.16
CA ASP A 26 -2.21 2.35 16.59
C ASP A 26 -1.76 3.37 15.54
N PRO A 27 -0.66 4.11 15.78
CA PRO A 27 -0.14 5.09 14.82
C PRO A 27 0.71 4.47 13.70
N THR A 28 1.01 3.17 13.73
CA THR A 28 2.03 2.53 12.86
C THR A 28 1.86 2.86 11.38
N CYS A 29 0.66 2.77 10.83
CA CYS A 29 0.42 3.07 9.42
C CYS A 29 0.60 4.55 9.08
N LEU A 30 0.26 5.45 10.01
CA LEU A 30 0.47 6.89 9.85
C LEU A 30 1.97 7.23 9.90
N ASP A 31 2.68 6.65 10.86
CA ASP A 31 4.13 6.83 11.03
C ASP A 31 4.90 6.30 9.83
N LEU A 32 4.50 5.14 9.29
CA LEU A 32 5.04 4.59 8.05
C LEU A 32 4.87 5.55 6.87
N LEU A 33 3.65 6.06 6.66
CA LEU A 33 3.37 6.97 5.55
C LEU A 33 4.21 8.25 5.67
N GLN A 34 4.29 8.83 6.87
CA GLN A 34 5.11 10.02 7.12
C GLN A 34 6.60 9.72 6.90
N GLY A 35 7.09 8.61 7.42
CA GLY A 35 8.48 8.16 7.25
C GLY A 35 8.88 8.03 5.78
N ILE A 36 8.06 7.39 4.95
CA ILE A 36 8.28 7.28 3.50
C ILE A 36 8.33 8.68 2.86
N LEU A 37 7.36 9.53 3.21
CA LEU A 37 7.24 10.89 2.67
C LEU A 37 8.34 11.85 3.14
N ASP A 38 9.06 11.53 4.21
CA ASP A 38 10.19 12.31 4.69
C ASP A 38 11.54 11.77 4.16
N ILE A 39 11.75 10.45 4.07
CA ILE A 39 13.06 9.82 3.80
C ILE A 39 13.34 9.60 2.28
N CYS A 40 12.88 10.51 1.43
CA CYS A 40 13.06 10.45 -0.04
C CYS A 40 12.66 9.12 -0.75
N HIS A 41 11.81 8.28 -0.16
CA HIS A 41 11.26 7.09 -0.80
C HIS A 41 10.01 7.45 -1.63
N PRO A 42 9.87 6.95 -2.88
CA PRO A 42 8.64 7.06 -3.65
C PRO A 42 7.58 6.04 -3.19
N ILE A 43 6.32 6.48 -3.24
CA ILE A 43 5.15 5.60 -3.23
C ILE A 43 4.71 5.41 -4.69
N VAL A 44 4.60 4.17 -5.12
CA VAL A 44 4.16 3.78 -6.45
C VAL A 44 2.64 3.63 -6.45
N PHE A 45 1.99 4.18 -7.46
CA PHE A 45 0.55 4.12 -7.67
C PHE A 45 0.22 3.82 -9.13
N ASP A 46 -0.96 3.26 -9.35
CA ASP A 46 -1.65 3.23 -10.63
C ASP A 46 -3.04 3.91 -10.48
N PRO A 47 -3.77 4.19 -11.58
CA PRO A 47 -5.08 4.83 -11.48
C PRO A 47 -6.10 4.00 -10.69
N VAL A 48 -6.00 2.65 -10.73
CA VAL A 48 -6.93 1.76 -10.03
C VAL A 48 -6.75 1.89 -8.52
N LEU A 49 -5.52 1.72 -8.02
CA LEU A 49 -5.18 1.85 -6.61
C LEU A 49 -5.53 3.24 -6.09
N TYR A 50 -5.15 4.29 -6.81
CA TYR A 50 -5.46 5.65 -6.40
C TYR A 50 -6.98 5.90 -6.32
N GLY A 51 -7.73 5.41 -7.30
CA GLY A 51 -9.19 5.50 -7.32
C GLY A 51 -9.83 4.77 -6.13
N LYS A 52 -9.35 3.57 -5.79
CA LYS A 52 -9.83 2.82 -4.62
C LYS A 52 -9.48 3.51 -3.30
N ILE A 53 -8.25 4.01 -3.14
CA ILE A 53 -7.85 4.81 -1.96
C ILE A 53 -8.75 6.05 -1.80
N GLN A 54 -8.99 6.79 -2.87
CA GLN A 54 -9.89 7.94 -2.85
C GLN A 54 -11.31 7.54 -2.45
N HIS A 55 -11.81 6.42 -2.98
CA HIS A 55 -13.14 5.91 -2.63
C HIS A 55 -13.21 5.55 -1.14
N GLN A 56 -12.25 4.78 -0.62
CA GLN A 56 -12.22 4.34 0.76
C GLN A 56 -12.06 5.49 1.75
N LEU A 57 -11.16 6.43 1.49
CA LEU A 57 -10.89 7.54 2.42
C LEU A 57 -12.01 8.60 2.44
N ASN A 58 -12.82 8.66 1.39
CA ASN A 58 -14.03 9.50 1.38
C ASN A 58 -15.27 8.77 1.93
N HIS A 59 -15.18 7.48 2.21
CA HIS A 59 -16.29 6.72 2.77
C HIS A 59 -16.59 7.20 4.22
N PRO A 60 -17.86 7.46 4.60
CA PRO A 60 -18.19 8.02 5.91
C PRO A 60 -17.70 7.20 7.11
N ALA A 61 -17.59 5.87 6.95
CA ALA A 61 -17.07 5.00 8.01
C ALA A 61 -15.57 5.19 8.28
N HIS A 62 -14.81 5.74 7.33
CA HIS A 62 -13.37 5.98 7.45
C HIS A 62 -13.04 7.45 7.73
N GLN A 63 -14.05 8.31 7.86
CA GLN A 63 -13.86 9.70 8.21
C GLN A 63 -13.83 9.89 9.73
N ARG A 64 -12.80 10.58 10.22
CA ARG A 64 -12.87 11.18 11.56
C ARG A 64 -13.86 12.34 11.51
N ARG A 65 -14.90 12.29 12.35
CA ARG A 65 -16.07 13.20 12.33
C ARG A 65 -15.70 14.65 11.95
N GLY A 66 -16.21 15.11 10.81
CA GLY A 66 -16.20 16.51 10.41
C GLY A 66 -14.90 17.03 9.78
N PHE A 67 -13.95 16.16 9.42
CA PHE A 67 -12.72 16.56 8.73
C PHE A 67 -12.57 15.87 7.38
N ASP A 68 -12.12 16.63 6.37
CA ASP A 68 -11.60 16.09 5.12
C ASP A 68 -10.47 15.09 5.40
N SER A 69 -10.30 14.08 4.54
CA SER A 69 -9.23 13.07 4.72
C SER A 69 -7.86 13.75 4.77
N ALA A 70 -7.26 13.73 5.97
CA ALA A 70 -5.92 14.25 6.19
C ALA A 70 -4.89 13.49 5.32
N ILE A 71 -5.11 12.20 5.11
CA ILE A 71 -4.29 11.34 4.26
C ILE A 71 -4.36 11.76 2.79
N LEU A 72 -5.56 11.99 2.23
CA LEU A 72 -5.69 12.48 0.85
C LEU A 72 -5.02 13.84 0.66
N ARG A 73 -5.13 14.74 1.65
CA ARG A 73 -4.43 16.03 1.61
C ARG A 73 -2.91 15.84 1.61
N THR A 74 -2.40 14.94 2.43
CA THR A 74 -0.97 14.59 2.48
C THR A 74 -0.48 14.02 1.15
N LEU A 75 -1.22 13.09 0.55
CA LEU A 75 -0.93 12.55 -0.78
C LEU A 75 -0.97 13.65 -1.85
N GLY A 76 -1.97 14.52 -1.81
CA GLY A 76 -2.08 15.67 -2.71
C GLY A 76 -0.88 16.61 -2.63
N GLN A 77 -0.32 16.80 -1.43
CA GLN A 77 0.93 17.57 -1.26
C GLN A 77 2.16 16.81 -1.77
N ALA A 78 2.19 15.49 -1.62
CA ALA A 78 3.27 14.65 -2.10
C ALA A 78 3.41 14.65 -3.63
N ILE A 79 2.30 14.83 -4.38
CA ILE A 79 2.31 15.00 -5.85
C ILE A 79 3.26 16.12 -6.29
N PHE A 80 3.32 17.22 -5.52
CA PHE A 80 4.16 18.37 -5.85
C PHE A 80 5.62 18.22 -5.39
N ARG A 81 5.97 17.12 -4.72
CA ARG A 81 7.34 16.80 -4.30
C ARG A 81 7.98 15.86 -5.32
N PRO A 82 9.00 16.29 -6.09
CA PRO A 82 9.63 15.46 -7.11
C PRO A 82 10.13 14.13 -6.53
N GLY A 83 9.77 13.03 -7.20
CA GLY A 83 10.22 11.67 -6.82
C GLY A 83 9.53 11.08 -5.59
N LYS A 84 8.46 11.69 -5.07
CA LYS A 84 7.67 11.12 -3.95
C LYS A 84 6.54 10.22 -4.39
N LEU A 85 5.96 10.51 -5.55
CA LEU A 85 4.96 9.65 -6.15
C LEU A 85 5.45 9.21 -7.53
N GLU A 86 5.41 7.91 -7.77
CA GLU A 86 5.71 7.30 -9.07
C GLU A 86 4.41 6.72 -9.60
N TYR A 87 3.96 7.23 -10.73
CA TYR A 87 2.72 6.79 -11.36
C TYR A 87 3.06 5.83 -12.49
N LEU A 88 2.53 4.61 -12.42
CA LEU A 88 2.63 3.63 -13.49
C LEU A 88 1.31 3.57 -14.26
N GLU A 89 1.43 3.41 -15.58
CA GLU A 89 0.28 3.03 -16.38
C GLU A 89 -0.16 1.61 -15.99
N GLU A 90 -1.41 1.27 -16.29
CA GLU A 90 -2.04 0.01 -15.89
C GLU A 90 -1.13 -1.20 -16.15
N SER A 91 -0.76 -1.90 -15.08
CA SER A 91 0.20 -3.01 -15.13
C SER A 91 -0.43 -4.21 -15.85
N PRO A 92 0.21 -4.76 -16.90
CA PRO A 92 -0.28 -5.96 -17.54
C PRO A 92 -0.15 -7.18 -16.60
N PRO A 93 -0.98 -8.22 -16.80
CA PRO A 93 -0.82 -9.50 -16.12
C PRO A 93 0.60 -10.07 -16.26
N PHE A 94 1.11 -10.69 -15.20
CA PHE A 94 2.42 -11.34 -15.21
C PHE A 94 2.34 -12.88 -15.23
N ALA A 95 3.43 -13.52 -15.68
CA ALA A 95 3.54 -14.97 -15.68
C ALA A 95 3.51 -15.56 -14.25
N GLY A 96 2.44 -16.27 -13.92
CA GLY A 96 2.22 -16.82 -12.57
C GLY A 96 1.13 -16.10 -11.77
N GLU A 97 0.37 -15.19 -12.36
CA GLU A 97 -0.83 -14.62 -11.72
C GLU A 97 -1.80 -15.70 -11.21
N THR A 98 -1.92 -16.82 -11.92
CA THR A 98 -2.76 -17.96 -11.52
C THR A 98 -2.33 -18.61 -10.20
N ASP A 99 -1.11 -18.31 -9.74
CA ASP A 99 -0.56 -18.81 -8.49
C ASP A 99 -1.02 -17.93 -7.30
N ILE A 100 -1.68 -16.78 -7.54
CA ILE A 100 -2.33 -15.98 -6.50
C ILE A 100 -3.58 -16.73 -6.02
N PRO A 101 -3.69 -17.07 -4.73
CA PRO A 101 -4.83 -17.83 -4.20
C PRO A 101 -6.19 -17.16 -4.47
N GLN A 102 -7.26 -17.96 -4.47
CA GLN A 102 -8.62 -17.46 -4.73
C GLN A 102 -9.11 -16.46 -3.68
N GLY A 103 -8.62 -16.53 -2.44
CA GLY A 103 -8.98 -15.60 -1.38
C GLY A 103 -8.48 -14.17 -1.62
N SER A 104 -7.41 -14.04 -2.42
CA SER A 104 -6.66 -12.80 -2.66
C SER A 104 -6.84 -12.27 -4.09
N GLN A 105 -7.93 -12.64 -4.76
CA GLN A 105 -8.15 -12.24 -6.17
C GLN A 105 -8.40 -10.74 -6.33
N ASP A 106 -9.04 -10.11 -5.34
CA ASP A 106 -9.34 -8.68 -5.35
C ASP A 106 -8.07 -7.83 -5.22
N ASP A 107 -6.99 -8.43 -4.71
CA ASP A 107 -5.67 -7.83 -4.48
C ASP A 107 -4.66 -8.14 -5.59
N LYS A 108 -5.07 -8.85 -6.64
CA LYS A 108 -4.17 -9.20 -7.75
C LYS A 108 -3.46 -8.00 -8.35
N PHE A 109 -4.19 -6.91 -8.54
CA PHE A 109 -3.66 -5.69 -9.16
C PHE A 109 -2.51 -5.06 -8.35
N ILE A 110 -2.59 -5.02 -7.02
CA ILE A 110 -1.49 -4.50 -6.18
C ILE A 110 -0.27 -5.41 -6.22
N VAL A 111 -0.49 -6.73 -6.32
CA VAL A 111 0.61 -7.70 -6.51
C VAL A 111 1.27 -7.51 -7.88
N TRP A 112 0.49 -7.27 -8.95
CA TRP A 112 1.02 -6.98 -10.28
C TRP A 112 1.87 -5.72 -10.28
N LEU A 113 1.33 -4.64 -9.70
CA LEU A 113 2.01 -3.38 -9.59
C LEU A 113 3.34 -3.53 -8.83
N ALA A 114 3.37 -4.34 -7.76
CA ALA A 114 4.58 -4.59 -6.98
C ALA A 114 5.63 -5.41 -7.73
N VAL A 115 5.20 -6.43 -8.47
CA VAL A 115 6.10 -7.24 -9.31
C VAL A 115 6.69 -6.41 -10.45
N GLU A 116 5.86 -5.65 -11.17
CA GLU A 116 6.31 -4.84 -12.31
C GLU A 116 7.25 -3.72 -11.86
N SER A 117 6.86 -2.99 -10.81
CA SER A 117 7.64 -1.89 -10.28
C SER A 117 8.84 -2.35 -9.47
N GLY A 118 8.94 -3.62 -9.07
CA GLY A 118 9.95 -4.08 -8.11
C GLY A 118 9.89 -3.32 -6.78
N ALA A 119 8.72 -2.81 -6.40
CA ALA A 119 8.48 -2.14 -5.13
C ALA A 119 8.22 -3.17 -4.02
N THR A 120 8.45 -2.73 -2.78
CA THR A 120 7.98 -3.50 -1.61
C THR A 120 6.48 -3.25 -1.45
N LEU A 121 5.70 -4.33 -1.47
CA LEU A 121 4.28 -4.28 -1.14
C LEU A 121 4.13 -4.22 0.38
N VAL A 122 3.37 -3.24 0.87
CA VAL A 122 3.02 -3.12 2.28
C VAL A 122 1.51 -3.23 2.41
N THR A 123 1.07 -4.21 3.19
CA THR A 123 -0.35 -4.46 3.47
C THR A 123 -0.54 -4.80 4.94
N ALA A 124 -1.64 -4.35 5.54
CA ALA A 124 -2.05 -4.78 6.87
C ALA A 124 -2.82 -6.13 6.85
N ASP A 125 -3.21 -6.63 5.67
CA ASP A 125 -3.92 -7.90 5.52
C ASP A 125 -2.97 -9.09 5.76
N GLU A 126 -3.17 -9.79 6.89
CA GLU A 126 -2.43 -11.00 7.23
C GLU A 126 -2.68 -12.15 6.24
N ALA A 127 -3.92 -12.32 5.80
CA ALA A 127 -4.28 -13.40 4.89
C ALA A 127 -3.59 -13.24 3.54
N LEU A 128 -3.53 -12.01 3.00
CA LEU A 128 -2.80 -11.74 1.76
C LEU A 128 -1.30 -12.02 1.92
N ARG A 129 -0.69 -11.63 3.05
CA ARG A 129 0.74 -11.91 3.31
C ARG A 129 1.00 -13.41 3.39
N ASP A 130 0.17 -14.15 4.10
CA ASP A 130 0.30 -15.61 4.24
C ASP A 130 0.06 -16.35 2.92
N ASP A 131 -0.94 -15.92 2.14
CA ASP A 131 -1.22 -16.41 0.79
C ASP A 131 -0.01 -16.22 -0.14
N LEU A 132 0.60 -15.02 -0.12
CA LEU A 132 1.79 -14.74 -0.94
C LEU A 132 3.02 -15.50 -0.46
N ALA A 133 3.20 -15.67 0.85
CA ALA A 133 4.31 -16.43 1.45
C ALA A 133 4.21 -17.94 1.18
N SER A 134 2.98 -18.48 1.10
CA SER A 134 2.74 -19.87 0.74
C SER A 134 2.80 -20.11 -0.78
N SER A 135 2.74 -19.04 -1.59
CA SER A 135 2.89 -19.10 -3.05
C SER A 135 4.37 -19.10 -3.49
N SER A 136 4.60 -19.33 -4.79
CA SER A 136 5.95 -19.19 -5.39
C SER A 136 6.27 -17.77 -5.88
N ILE A 137 5.34 -16.83 -5.74
CA ILE A 137 5.41 -15.49 -6.37
C ILE A 137 6.56 -14.67 -5.80
N GLN A 138 6.72 -14.64 -4.47
CA GLN A 138 7.80 -13.89 -3.81
C GLN A 138 9.18 -14.33 -4.29
N THR A 139 9.43 -15.63 -4.34
CA THR A 139 10.71 -16.18 -4.80
C THR A 139 10.92 -16.01 -6.30
N ARG A 140 9.87 -16.24 -7.12
CA ARG A 140 9.96 -16.18 -8.59
C ARG A 140 10.21 -14.76 -9.10
N HIS A 141 9.57 -13.78 -8.48
CA HIS A 141 9.59 -12.39 -8.94
C HIS A 141 10.39 -11.45 -8.04
N GLY A 142 11.01 -11.98 -6.96
CA GLY A 142 11.72 -11.16 -5.98
C GLY A 142 10.80 -10.18 -5.24
N LEU A 143 9.50 -10.51 -5.13
CA LEU A 143 8.50 -9.66 -4.49
C LEU A 143 8.70 -9.64 -2.97
N ASN A 144 9.03 -8.47 -2.43
CA ASN A 144 9.07 -8.24 -1.00
C ASN A 144 7.70 -7.79 -0.50
N VAL A 145 7.17 -8.46 0.51
CA VAL A 145 5.87 -8.14 1.13
C VAL A 145 6.08 -7.97 2.62
N LEU A 146 5.66 -6.82 3.17
CA LEU A 146 5.86 -6.48 4.57
C LEU A 146 4.52 -6.09 5.23
N SER A 147 4.45 -6.29 6.54
CA SER A 147 3.46 -5.59 7.37
C SER A 147 3.86 -4.11 7.54
N PRO A 148 2.96 -3.23 8.01
CA PRO A 148 3.30 -1.83 8.29
C PRO A 148 4.48 -1.69 9.26
N GLU A 149 4.55 -2.50 10.30
CA GLU A 149 5.64 -2.50 11.29
C GLU A 149 6.97 -2.92 10.65
N GLY A 150 6.93 -3.97 9.83
CA GLY A 150 8.11 -4.46 9.12
C GLY A 150 8.65 -3.43 8.13
N ALA A 151 7.75 -2.74 7.42
CA ALA A 151 8.12 -1.66 6.51
C ALA A 151 8.70 -0.45 7.27
N LEU A 152 8.07 -0.05 8.38
CA LEU A 152 8.54 1.08 9.21
C LEU A 152 9.94 0.82 9.77
N ALA A 153 10.22 -0.40 10.22
CA ALA A 153 11.54 -0.81 10.70
C ALA A 153 12.61 -0.86 9.59
N SER A 154 12.22 -0.78 8.31
CA SER A 154 13.12 -0.84 7.16
C SER A 154 13.47 0.54 6.56
N LEU A 155 12.82 1.61 7.04
CA LEU A 155 13.10 3.00 6.67
C LEU A 155 14.39 3.52 7.31
#